data_AF-A0A2M9HEQ9-F1
#
_entry.id   AF-A0A2M9HEQ9-F1
#
_cell.length_a   1.000
_cell.length_b   1.000
_cell.length_c   1.000
_cell.angle_alpha   90.00
_cell.angle_beta   90.00
_cell.angle_gamma   90.00
#
_symmetry.space_group_name_H-M   'P 1'
#
loop_
_entity.id
_entity.type
_entity.pdbx_description
1 polymer ?
#
loop_
_entity_poly.entity_id
_entity_poly.type
_entity_poly.pdbx_seq_one_letter_code
_entity_poly.pdbx_strand_id
1 'polypeptide(L)'
;MLDVTLRIARFTPKPEKASRRRGGSPFAKKSPFGDSGASSRPGRVRGKRWTQEYRVSVHANDSVLDCLLMIKREQDPSLAFRYSCGHGMCGSDAVAINGTPTLLCTAKVRDWVKPDSPDFTANEGFRPTGQPVDDDAQALDLDALEPGTGLVIDLAALPGFPTQRDLIADVDPMLDQIRRLRPYLEASGELKTTDDGKIDAFEYLQSPEQLARYELLSNCIACGVCEGSCPVYAGGEAFVGPAAMITVSRFLNDSRDSIADDRLDSLMGSDGASACQSVRACSMHCPKGIDVGEELWQTIQKVDAARKARQTADA
;
A
#
# COMPACT_ATOMS: atom_id res chain seq x y z
N MET A 1 22.85 19.33 14.40
CA MET A 1 21.41 19.11 14.62
C MET A 1 20.66 19.99 13.64
N LEU A 2 19.51 19.53 13.18
CA LEU A 2 18.62 20.23 12.27
C LEU A 2 17.36 20.60 13.05
N ASP A 3 16.93 21.85 12.94
CA ASP A 3 15.63 22.29 13.46
C ASP A 3 14.61 22.16 12.34
N VAL A 4 13.68 21.21 12.50
CA VAL A 4 12.70 20.83 11.48
C VAL A 4 11.30 21.08 12.00
N THR A 5 10.44 21.63 11.15
CA THR A 5 9.02 21.80 11.42
C THR A 5 8.22 20.67 10.76
N LEU A 6 7.58 19.82 11.57
CA LEU A 6 6.67 18.79 11.08
C LEU A 6 5.26 19.38 11.00
N ARG A 7 4.72 19.45 9.78
CA ARG A 7 3.34 19.83 9.47
C ARG A 7 2.48 18.58 9.39
N ILE A 8 1.78 18.27 10.48
CA ILE A 8 1.01 17.02 10.59
C ILE A 8 -0.47 17.28 10.29
N ALA A 9 -1.02 16.57 9.31
CA ALA A 9 -2.44 16.55 9.03
C ALA A 9 -3.18 15.75 10.12
N ARG A 10 -3.74 16.48 11.10
CA ARG A 10 -4.50 15.93 12.21
C ARG A 10 -5.93 15.62 11.80
N PHE A 11 -6.48 14.57 12.40
CA PHE A 11 -7.87 14.16 12.16
C PHE A 11 -8.50 13.57 13.42
N THR A 12 -9.66 14.11 13.79
CA THR A 12 -10.49 13.52 14.83
C THR A 12 -11.85 13.13 14.25
N PRO A 13 -12.20 11.83 14.26
CA PRO A 13 -13.49 11.37 13.77
C PRO A 13 -14.60 11.94 14.66
N LYS A 14 -15.75 12.29 14.07
CA LYS A 14 -16.94 12.59 14.86
C LYS A 14 -17.42 11.30 15.53
N PRO A 15 -17.83 11.35 16.80
CA PRO A 15 -18.40 10.17 17.45
C PRO A 15 -19.57 9.66 16.62
N GLU A 16 -19.54 8.37 16.31
CA GLU A 16 -20.59 7.73 15.54
C GLU A 16 -21.88 7.79 16.37
N LYS A 17 -22.87 8.58 15.92
CA LYS A 17 -24.21 8.46 16.49
C LYS A 17 -24.70 7.07 16.08
N ALA A 18 -24.98 6.21 17.06
CA ALA A 18 -25.61 4.91 16.85
C ALA A 18 -26.67 5.04 15.76
N SER A 19 -26.42 4.42 14.60
CA SER A 19 -27.27 4.66 13.44
C SER A 19 -28.68 4.13 13.75
N ARG A 20 -29.67 5.03 13.79
CA ARG A 20 -31.03 4.60 13.46
C ARG A 20 -30.94 4.02 12.06
N ARG A 21 -31.33 2.75 11.88
CA ARG A 21 -31.51 2.12 10.57
C ARG A 21 -32.25 3.11 9.68
N ARG A 22 -31.54 3.79 8.77
CA ARG A 22 -32.16 4.66 7.79
C ARG A 22 -32.99 3.74 6.91
N GLY A 23 -34.32 3.81 7.03
CA GLY A 23 -35.21 3.19 6.05
C GLY A 23 -34.76 3.64 4.66
N GLY A 24 -34.50 2.67 3.79
CA GLY A 24 -34.08 2.94 2.42
C GLY A 24 -35.08 3.87 1.74
N SER A 25 -34.58 4.74 0.85
CA SER A 25 -35.44 5.53 -0.02
C SER A 25 -36.34 4.57 -0.82
N PRO A 26 -37.68 4.74 -0.81
CA PRO A 26 -38.58 3.90 -1.59
C PRO A 26 -38.33 4.00 -3.12
N PHE A 27 -37.50 4.96 -3.56
CA PHE A 27 -37.13 5.18 -4.96
C PHE A 27 -35.81 4.54 -5.39
N ALA A 28 -35.05 3.89 -4.49
CA ALA A 28 -33.75 3.33 -4.83
C ALA A 28 -33.78 2.06 -5.72
N LYS A 29 -34.95 1.41 -5.88
CA LYS A 29 -35.08 0.10 -6.55
C LYS A 29 -35.02 0.10 -8.09
N LYS A 30 -34.65 1.20 -8.75
CA LYS A 30 -34.73 1.30 -10.23
C LYS A 30 -33.52 1.98 -10.90
N SER A 31 -32.32 1.85 -10.35
CA SER A 31 -31.11 2.18 -11.13
C SER A 31 -30.56 0.90 -11.76
N PRO A 32 -30.43 0.81 -13.10
CA PRO A 32 -29.75 -0.31 -13.77
C PRO A 32 -28.24 -0.35 -13.48
N PHE A 33 -27.72 0.61 -12.72
CA PHE A 33 -26.32 0.70 -12.28
C PHE A 33 -26.14 0.43 -10.78
N GLY A 34 -27.15 -0.06 -10.08
CA GLY A 34 -27.07 -0.18 -8.62
C GLY A 34 -28.01 -1.21 -8.05
N ASP A 35 -27.76 -2.50 -8.31
CA ASP A 35 -28.09 -3.54 -7.33
C ASP A 35 -27.34 -4.86 -7.62
N SER A 36 -26.12 -4.96 -7.11
CA SER A 36 -25.50 -6.24 -6.80
C SER A 36 -24.51 -6.02 -5.66
N GLY A 37 -25.00 -6.11 -4.42
CA GLY A 37 -24.16 -6.23 -3.24
C GLY A 37 -23.41 -4.97 -2.84
N ALA A 38 -24.08 -3.82 -2.78
CA ALA A 38 -23.51 -2.63 -2.15
C ALA A 38 -23.28 -2.88 -0.64
N SER A 39 -22.17 -3.54 -0.30
CA SER A 39 -21.42 -3.11 0.88
C SER A 39 -21.25 -1.61 0.71
N SER A 40 -21.85 -0.87 1.63
CA SER A 40 -21.78 0.58 1.64
C SER A 40 -20.34 1.00 1.35
N ARG A 41 -20.11 1.80 0.29
CA ARG A 41 -18.89 2.61 0.21
C ARG A 41 -18.61 3.11 1.63
N PRO A 42 -17.48 2.77 2.27
CA PRO A 42 -17.23 3.25 3.62
C PRO A 42 -17.32 4.76 3.53
N GLY A 43 -18.42 5.31 4.05
CA GLY A 43 -18.72 6.73 3.88
C GLY A 43 -17.56 7.48 4.50
N ARG A 44 -16.94 8.40 3.73
CA ARG A 44 -15.77 9.17 4.18
C ARG A 44 -15.99 9.59 5.63
N VAL A 45 -15.16 9.07 6.54
CA VAL A 45 -15.34 9.26 7.98
C VAL A 45 -15.39 10.77 8.23
N ARG A 46 -16.54 11.25 8.73
CA ARG A 46 -16.74 12.67 8.99
C ARG A 46 -15.98 13.01 10.26
N GLY A 47 -15.20 14.08 10.23
CA GLY A 47 -14.39 14.49 11.37
C GLY A 47 -13.85 15.89 11.17
N LYS A 48 -13.21 16.41 12.22
CA LYS A 48 -12.46 17.67 12.15
C LYS A 48 -11.07 17.36 11.58
N ARG A 49 -10.66 18.11 10.54
CA ARG A 49 -9.32 18.08 9.96
C ARG A 49 -8.65 19.43 10.19
N TRP A 50 -7.37 19.42 10.54
CA TRP A 50 -6.54 20.62 10.64
C TRP A 50 -5.07 20.22 10.47
N THR A 51 -4.23 21.17 10.08
CA THR A 51 -2.78 20.98 10.09
C THR A 51 -2.24 21.54 11.40
N GLN A 52 -1.33 20.80 12.05
CA GLN A 52 -0.65 21.23 13.25
C GLN A 52 0.85 21.17 13.06
N GLU A 53 1.53 22.22 13.49
CA GLU A 53 2.98 22.35 13.38
C GLU A 53 3.65 21.96 14.69
N TYR A 54 4.72 21.19 14.58
CA TYR A 54 5.60 20.82 15.69
C TYR A 54 7.04 21.11 15.30
N ARG A 55 7.79 21.76 16.19
CA ARG A 55 9.22 21.99 15.98
C ARG A 55 10.01 20.96 16.76
N VAL A 56 10.96 20.32 16.10
CA VAL A 56 11.85 19.33 16.71
C VAL A 56 13.29 19.62 16.31
N SER A 57 14.22 19.35 17.22
CA SER A 57 15.65 19.41 16.95
C SER A 57 16.18 17.98 16.87
N VAL A 58 16.63 17.57 15.69
CA VAL A 58 16.93 16.16 15.38
C VAL A 58 18.24 16.03 14.59
N HIS A 59 18.79 14.83 14.50
CA HIS A 59 19.91 14.54 13.61
C HIS A 59 19.42 14.25 12.19
N ALA A 60 20.26 14.54 11.20
CA ALA A 60 19.97 14.27 9.78
C ALA A 60 19.64 12.79 9.49
N ASN A 61 20.26 11.87 10.26
CA ASN A 61 20.10 10.43 10.11
C ASN A 61 18.98 9.83 10.99
N ASP A 62 18.30 10.65 11.79
CA ASP A 62 17.12 10.20 12.53
C ASP A 62 16.01 9.86 11.55
N SER A 63 15.15 8.91 11.92
CA SER A 63 13.97 8.61 11.12
C SER A 63 12.86 9.63 11.39
N VAL A 64 11.92 9.76 10.45
CA VAL A 64 10.70 10.54 10.68
C VAL A 64 9.85 9.91 11.80
N LEU A 65 9.92 8.58 11.99
CA LEU A 65 9.34 7.91 13.14
C LEU A 65 9.92 8.44 14.47
N ASP A 66 11.24 8.62 14.57
CA ASP A 66 11.89 9.14 15.78
C ASP A 66 11.39 10.55 16.11
N CYS A 67 11.20 11.40 15.09
CA CYS A 67 10.61 12.73 15.22
C CYS A 67 9.19 12.66 15.80
N LEU A 68 8.35 11.75 15.28
CA LEU A 68 6.97 11.57 15.77
C LEU A 68 6.92 11.00 17.19
N LEU A 69 7.83 10.09 17.54
CA LEU A 69 7.95 9.57 18.89
C LEU A 69 8.41 10.66 19.88
N MET A 70 9.35 11.53 19.48
CA MET A 70 9.77 12.69 20.26
C MET A 70 8.59 13.63 20.52
N ILE A 71 7.85 14.03 19.47
CA ILE A 71 6.65 14.86 19.59
C ILE A 71 5.64 14.22 20.55
N LYS A 72 5.37 12.92 20.39
CA LYS A 72 4.40 12.21 21.22
C LYS A 72 4.81 12.14 22.70
N ARG A 73 6.11 12.03 22.98
CA ARG A 73 6.63 11.93 24.36
C ARG A 73 6.71 13.29 25.05
N GLU A 74 7.10 14.32 24.32
CA GLU A 74 7.55 15.59 24.92
C GLU A 74 6.59 16.75 24.67
N GLN A 75 5.79 16.72 23.61
CA GLN A 75 4.96 17.85 23.18
C GLN A 75 3.46 17.52 23.16
N ASP A 76 3.05 16.42 22.55
CA ASP A 76 1.63 16.07 22.37
C ASP A 76 1.38 14.54 22.36
N PRO A 77 1.07 13.96 23.53
CA PRO A 77 0.72 12.54 23.64
C PRO A 77 -0.54 12.13 22.85
N SER A 78 -1.40 13.09 22.49
CA SER A 78 -2.67 12.83 21.78
C SER A 78 -2.49 12.45 20.31
N LEU A 79 -1.31 12.72 19.73
CA LEU A 79 -0.96 12.42 18.34
C LEU A 79 -1.00 10.90 18.10
N ALA A 80 -1.79 10.47 17.12
CA ALA A 80 -1.98 9.06 16.81
C ALA A 80 -1.36 8.64 15.46
N PHE A 81 -0.56 7.58 15.49
CA PHE A 81 0.02 6.90 14.34
C PHE A 81 0.33 5.45 14.73
N ARG A 82 0.44 4.56 13.74
CA ARG A 82 0.79 3.15 13.95
C ARG A 82 2.29 2.97 13.77
N TYR A 83 2.91 2.12 14.59
CA TYR A 83 4.30 1.70 14.48
C TYR A 83 4.50 0.40 15.27
N SER A 84 5.53 -0.38 14.94
CA SER A 84 5.89 -1.58 15.69
C SER A 84 7.39 -1.90 15.61
N CYS A 85 7.89 -2.36 14.46
CA CYS A 85 9.27 -2.88 14.36
C CYS A 85 10.35 -1.79 14.35
N GLY A 86 10.09 -0.63 13.75
CA GLY A 86 11.07 0.46 13.65
C GLY A 86 12.20 0.26 12.63
N HIS A 87 12.13 -0.78 11.78
CA HIS A 87 13.19 -1.09 10.81
C HIS A 87 12.64 -1.68 9.49
N GLY A 88 11.44 -1.28 9.09
CA GLY A 88 10.90 -1.55 7.74
C GLY A 88 10.41 -2.98 7.46
N MET A 89 10.14 -3.79 8.50
CA MET A 89 9.74 -5.20 8.32
C MET A 89 8.24 -5.47 8.53
N CYS A 90 7.56 -4.70 9.37
CA CYS A 90 6.14 -4.96 9.68
C CYS A 90 5.14 -4.21 8.79
N GLY A 91 5.55 -3.11 8.14
CA GLY A 91 4.68 -2.28 7.30
C GLY A 91 3.63 -1.43 8.04
N SER A 92 3.62 -1.44 9.39
CA SER A 92 2.58 -0.79 10.20
C SER A 92 2.56 0.74 10.14
N ASP A 93 3.67 1.37 9.79
CA ASP A 93 3.92 2.83 9.88
C ASP A 93 3.92 3.52 8.51
N ALA A 94 3.17 2.97 7.56
CA ALA A 94 2.98 3.57 6.25
C ALA A 94 2.12 4.85 6.33
N VAL A 95 2.65 5.94 5.77
CA VAL A 95 2.03 7.27 5.72
C VAL A 95 2.39 7.97 4.40
N ALA A 96 1.85 9.16 4.15
CA ALA A 96 2.39 10.07 3.14
C ALA A 96 3.33 11.09 3.79
N ILE A 97 4.57 11.15 3.28
CA ILE A 97 5.57 12.16 3.61
C ILE A 97 5.76 13.05 2.38
N ASN A 98 5.51 14.36 2.52
CA ASN A 98 5.49 15.32 1.41
C ASN A 98 4.57 14.92 0.24
N GLY A 99 3.54 14.11 0.50
CA GLY A 99 2.63 13.57 -0.51
C GLY A 99 3.02 12.19 -1.04
N THR A 100 4.24 11.72 -0.76
CA THR A 100 4.75 10.43 -1.22
C THR A 100 4.51 9.34 -0.18
N PRO A 101 3.81 8.24 -0.53
CA PRO A 101 3.61 7.09 0.35
C PRO A 101 4.93 6.39 0.69
N THR A 102 5.24 6.23 1.97
CA THR A 102 6.44 5.54 2.45
C THR A 102 6.30 5.11 3.91
N LEU A 103 7.32 4.45 4.49
CA LEU A 103 7.36 4.05 5.90
C LEU A 103 8.10 5.08 6.74
N LEU A 104 7.52 5.46 7.88
CA LEU A 104 8.11 6.42 8.81
C LEU A 104 9.49 5.98 9.34
N CYS A 105 9.68 4.69 9.61
CA CYS A 105 10.90 4.17 10.22
C CYS A 105 12.10 4.08 9.26
N THR A 106 11.86 4.01 7.95
CA THR A 106 12.94 3.97 6.95
C THR A 106 13.22 5.35 6.36
N ALA A 107 12.24 6.26 6.40
CA ALA A 107 12.38 7.64 5.96
C ALA A 107 13.34 8.41 6.88
N LYS A 108 14.49 8.85 6.35
CA LYS A 108 15.44 9.70 7.10
C LYS A 108 15.11 11.17 6.95
N VAL A 109 15.32 11.93 8.01
CA VAL A 109 15.04 13.38 8.00
C VAL A 109 15.74 14.06 6.82
N ARG A 110 17.04 13.79 6.59
CA ARG A 110 17.81 14.40 5.50
C ARG A 110 17.22 14.18 4.10
N ASP A 111 16.56 13.05 3.87
CA ASP A 111 16.03 12.67 2.56
C ASP A 111 14.64 13.31 2.31
N TRP A 112 13.95 13.73 3.39
CA TRP A 112 12.56 14.17 3.35
C TRP A 112 12.33 15.62 3.75
N VAL A 113 13.35 16.33 4.24
CA VAL A 113 13.25 17.77 4.50
C VAL A 113 13.20 18.57 3.21
N LYS A 114 12.35 19.59 3.19
CA LYS A 114 12.31 20.60 2.13
C LYS A 114 12.37 22.01 2.73
N PRO A 115 12.87 23.01 1.98
CA PRO A 115 12.75 24.41 2.37
C PRO A 115 11.28 24.80 2.55
N ASP A 116 11.00 25.64 3.54
CA ASP A 116 9.68 26.25 3.75
C ASP A 116 9.44 27.39 2.74
N SER A 117 9.38 27.02 1.47
CA SER A 117 9.09 27.94 0.36
C SER A 117 7.97 27.36 -0.50
N PRO A 118 6.93 28.16 -0.82
CA PRO A 118 5.87 27.74 -1.73
C PRO A 118 6.38 27.50 -3.16
N ASP A 119 7.53 28.08 -3.53
CA ASP A 119 8.13 27.94 -4.86
C ASP A 119 9.08 26.73 -4.96
N PHE A 120 9.28 25.98 -3.86
CA PHE A 120 10.10 24.78 -3.89
C PHE A 120 9.36 23.63 -4.58
N THR A 121 9.76 23.33 -5.81
CA THR A 121 9.40 22.08 -6.49
C THR A 121 10.54 21.09 -6.34
N ALA A 122 10.32 19.99 -5.61
CA ALA A 122 11.26 18.88 -5.64
C ALA A 122 11.38 18.38 -7.09
N ASN A 123 12.61 18.12 -7.56
CA ASN A 123 12.87 17.50 -8.86
C ASN A 123 12.51 16.00 -8.81
N GLU A 124 11.28 15.67 -8.42
CA GLU A 124 10.69 14.33 -8.54
C GLU A 124 10.17 14.10 -9.98
N GLY A 125 10.95 14.56 -10.97
CA GLY A 125 10.65 14.35 -12.38
C GLY A 125 10.79 12.88 -12.76
N PHE A 126 10.07 12.48 -13.81
CA PHE A 126 10.22 11.17 -14.44
C PHE A 126 11.69 10.93 -14.79
N ARG A 127 12.32 9.90 -14.20
CA ARG A 127 13.72 9.55 -14.48
C ARG A 127 13.87 9.25 -15.98
N PRO A 128 14.77 9.95 -16.71
CA PRO A 128 15.02 9.63 -18.11
C PRO A 128 15.52 8.19 -18.25
N THR A 129 15.01 7.47 -19.26
CA THR A 129 15.42 6.09 -19.54
C THR A 129 16.94 6.02 -19.74
N GLY A 130 17.62 5.11 -19.02
CA GLY A 130 19.06 4.85 -19.16
C GLY A 130 19.98 5.59 -18.18
N GLN A 131 19.45 6.47 -17.32
CA GLN A 131 20.22 7.03 -16.20
C GLN A 131 20.44 5.96 -15.12
N PRO A 132 21.57 5.93 -14.38
CA PRO A 132 21.77 5.03 -13.24
C PRO A 132 20.79 5.31 -12.09
N VAL A 133 20.61 4.34 -11.19
CA VAL A 133 19.91 4.55 -9.91
C VAL A 133 20.95 5.12 -8.95
N ASP A 134 21.27 6.41 -9.08
CA ASP A 134 22.13 7.04 -8.07
C ASP A 134 21.22 7.49 -6.91
N ASP A 135 21.25 6.72 -5.81
CA ASP A 135 20.43 6.93 -4.60
C ASP A 135 20.63 8.32 -3.96
N ASP A 136 21.74 9.01 -4.25
CA ASP A 136 22.09 10.30 -3.65
C ASP A 136 21.61 11.53 -4.45
N ALA A 137 21.09 11.37 -5.66
CA ALA A 137 20.79 12.50 -6.56
C ALA A 137 19.53 13.33 -6.16
N GLN A 138 18.81 12.90 -5.12
CA GLN A 138 17.53 13.48 -4.72
C GLN A 138 17.54 14.11 -3.32
N ALA A 139 18.63 13.92 -2.55
CA ALA A 139 18.75 14.53 -1.23
C ALA A 139 18.99 16.04 -1.38
N LEU A 140 18.28 16.84 -0.58
CA LEU A 140 18.51 18.28 -0.49
C LEU A 140 19.95 18.50 0.00
N ASP A 141 20.76 19.24 -0.75
CA ASP A 141 22.07 19.67 -0.29
C ASP A 141 21.88 20.71 0.83
N LEU A 142 21.90 20.21 2.07
CA LEU A 142 21.70 21.02 3.27
C LEU A 142 22.80 22.08 3.45
N ASP A 143 24.00 21.84 2.90
CA ASP A 143 25.14 22.75 3.00
C ASP A 143 25.05 23.90 1.98
N ALA A 144 24.25 23.71 0.91
CA ALA A 144 23.98 24.74 -0.09
C ALA A 144 22.84 25.70 0.28
N LEU A 145 22.11 25.45 1.37
CA LEU A 145 20.98 26.28 1.80
C LEU A 145 21.45 27.57 2.49
N GLU A 146 20.70 28.65 2.30
CA GLU A 146 20.95 29.90 3.02
C GLU A 146 20.78 29.68 4.54
N PRO A 147 21.70 30.21 5.37
CA PRO A 147 21.59 30.12 6.83
C PRO A 147 20.26 30.69 7.33
N GLY A 148 19.49 29.89 8.08
CA GLY A 148 18.18 30.28 8.60
C GLY A 148 16.99 29.89 7.72
N THR A 149 17.22 29.18 6.61
CA THR A 149 16.14 28.56 5.83
C THR A 149 15.35 27.59 6.72
N GLY A 150 14.03 27.83 6.88
CA GLY A 150 13.16 26.92 7.61
C GLY A 150 13.04 25.58 6.87
N LEU A 151 13.22 24.48 7.59
CA LEU A 151 13.04 23.13 7.05
C LEU A 151 11.68 22.56 7.48
N VAL A 152 10.95 21.98 6.55
CA VAL A 152 9.60 21.44 6.77
C VAL A 152 9.49 20.00 6.25
N ILE A 153 8.70 19.20 6.95
CA ILE A 153 8.19 17.90 6.48
C ILE A 153 6.68 17.88 6.63
N ASP A 154 5.95 17.65 5.54
CA ASP A 154 4.49 17.49 5.57
C ASP A 154 4.13 16.02 5.78
N LEU A 155 3.26 15.72 6.74
CA LEU A 155 2.81 14.37 7.06
C LEU A 155 1.30 14.24 6.94
N ALA A 156 0.84 13.21 6.24
CA ALA A 156 -0.56 12.87 6.13
C ALA A 156 -0.76 11.35 6.24
N ALA A 157 -1.99 10.94 6.60
CA ALA A 157 -2.37 9.54 6.55
C ALA A 157 -2.20 8.98 5.13
N LEU A 158 -1.98 7.66 5.04
CA LEU A 158 -1.76 6.97 3.79
C LEU A 158 -2.88 7.27 2.76
N PRO A 159 -2.57 7.75 1.55
CA PRO A 159 -3.58 8.09 0.55
C PRO A 159 -4.37 6.87 0.10
N GLY A 160 -5.57 7.08 -0.44
CA GLY A 160 -6.47 6.01 -0.88
C GLY A 160 -7.17 5.24 0.24
N PHE A 161 -6.76 5.43 1.50
CA PHE A 161 -7.41 4.80 2.65
C PHE A 161 -8.25 5.81 3.47
N PRO A 162 -9.39 5.40 4.05
CA PRO A 162 -10.11 6.22 5.02
C PRO A 162 -9.25 6.48 6.26
N THR A 163 -9.03 7.76 6.60
CA THR A 163 -8.35 8.11 7.85
C THR A 163 -9.26 7.82 9.06
N GLN A 164 -8.76 7.05 10.04
CA GLN A 164 -9.45 6.77 11.30
C GLN A 164 -9.17 7.85 12.34
N ARG A 165 -7.90 8.22 12.52
CA ARG A 165 -7.45 9.27 13.46
C ARG A 165 -6.03 9.72 13.11
N ASP A 166 -5.79 11.03 13.03
CA ASP A 166 -4.49 11.62 12.69
C ASP A 166 -3.84 10.92 11.48
N LEU A 167 -2.73 10.19 11.67
CA LEU A 167 -2.03 9.47 10.58
C LEU A 167 -2.48 8.02 10.41
N ILE A 168 -3.43 7.54 11.21
CA ILE A 168 -3.94 6.17 11.15
C ILE A 168 -4.91 6.02 9.97
N ALA A 169 -4.49 5.23 8.98
CA ALA A 169 -5.31 4.78 7.86
C ALA A 169 -6.03 3.46 8.18
N ASP A 170 -7.25 3.32 7.66
CA ASP A 170 -8.01 2.07 7.65
C ASP A 170 -7.58 1.19 6.47
N VAL A 171 -6.74 0.19 6.74
CA VAL A 171 -6.19 -0.74 5.74
C VAL A 171 -6.99 -2.03 5.61
N ASP A 172 -8.06 -2.20 6.39
CA ASP A 172 -8.88 -3.42 6.37
C ASP A 172 -9.42 -3.74 4.95
N PRO A 173 -9.88 -2.76 4.14
CA PRO A 173 -10.32 -3.04 2.78
C PRO A 173 -9.26 -3.72 1.90
N MET A 174 -7.98 -3.33 2.04
CA MET A 174 -6.87 -3.96 1.32
C MET A 174 -6.63 -5.38 1.82
N LEU A 175 -6.59 -5.57 3.15
CA LEU A 175 -6.38 -6.90 3.74
C LEU A 175 -7.51 -7.87 3.38
N ASP A 176 -8.75 -7.38 3.30
CA ASP A 176 -9.90 -8.18 2.90
C ASP A 176 -9.82 -8.60 1.43
N GLN A 177 -9.29 -7.77 0.52
CA GLN A 177 -9.01 -8.18 -0.85
C GLN A 177 -7.92 -9.26 -0.92
N ILE A 178 -6.86 -9.14 -0.12
CA ILE A 178 -5.81 -10.17 -0.04
C ILE A 178 -6.42 -11.50 0.44
N ARG A 179 -7.24 -11.47 1.49
CA ARG A 179 -7.93 -12.66 2.04
C ARG A 179 -8.89 -13.28 1.01
N ARG A 180 -9.62 -12.45 0.27
CA ARG A 180 -10.56 -12.90 -0.78
C ARG A 180 -9.88 -13.75 -1.84
N LEU A 181 -8.60 -13.49 -2.13
CA LEU A 181 -7.83 -14.18 -3.17
C LEU A 181 -7.09 -15.44 -2.68
N ARG A 182 -7.49 -15.99 -1.52
CA ARG A 182 -6.96 -17.24 -0.96
C ARG A 182 -5.43 -17.24 -0.84
N PRO A 183 -4.85 -16.42 0.07
CA PRO A 183 -3.41 -16.14 0.11
C PRO A 183 -2.60 -17.26 0.80
N TYR A 184 -2.88 -18.51 0.46
CA TYR A 184 -2.24 -19.71 0.98
C TYR A 184 -2.03 -20.73 -0.14
N LEU A 185 -1.04 -21.62 0.02
CA LEU A 185 -0.71 -22.65 -0.95
C LEU A 185 -1.83 -23.71 -0.98
N GLU A 186 -2.35 -24.01 -2.17
CA GLU A 186 -3.28 -25.13 -2.38
C GLU A 186 -2.64 -26.09 -3.39
N ALA A 187 -2.09 -27.20 -2.89
CA ALA A 187 -1.39 -28.20 -3.71
C ALA A 187 -2.27 -29.43 -3.97
N SER A 188 -2.18 -29.99 -5.18
CA SER A 188 -2.79 -31.26 -5.55
C SER A 188 -1.85 -32.40 -5.18
N GLY A 189 -2.21 -33.17 -4.17
CA GLY A 189 -1.41 -34.27 -3.64
C GLY A 189 -1.87 -34.59 -2.23
N GLU A 190 -1.88 -35.85 -1.85
CA GLU A 190 -2.27 -36.22 -0.51
C GLU A 190 -1.24 -35.66 0.49
N LEU A 191 -1.61 -34.63 1.24
CA LEU A 191 -1.25 -34.54 2.66
C LEU A 191 -1.89 -35.76 3.32
N LYS A 192 -1.36 -36.96 3.02
CA LYS A 192 -1.90 -38.21 3.51
C LYS A 192 -1.56 -38.20 4.99
N THR A 193 -2.56 -37.96 5.81
CA THR A 193 -2.47 -38.44 7.18
C THR A 193 -2.43 -39.95 7.02
N THR A 194 -1.30 -40.59 7.34
CA THR A 194 -1.25 -42.05 7.34
C THR A 194 -2.31 -42.58 8.31
N ASP A 195 -2.73 -43.84 8.16
CA ASP A 195 -3.74 -44.47 9.03
C ASP A 195 -3.35 -44.39 10.54
N ASP A 196 -2.08 -44.11 10.84
CA ASP A 196 -1.50 -43.90 12.17
C ASP A 196 -1.62 -42.44 12.70
N GLY A 197 -2.30 -41.54 11.99
CA GLY A 197 -2.47 -40.14 12.39
C GLY A 197 -1.23 -39.27 12.19
N LYS A 198 -0.20 -39.74 11.46
CA LYS A 198 0.99 -38.96 11.15
C LYS A 198 0.81 -38.24 9.82
N ILE A 199 1.07 -36.94 9.80
CA ILE A 199 1.15 -36.18 8.56
C ILE A 199 2.36 -36.71 7.80
N ASP A 200 2.15 -37.28 6.61
CA ASP A 200 3.21 -37.64 5.69
C ASP A 200 3.75 -36.34 5.05
N ALA A 201 4.44 -35.55 5.87
CA ALA A 201 4.94 -34.23 5.54
C ALA A 201 6.22 -34.36 4.69
N PHE A 202 6.07 -34.76 3.43
CA PHE A 202 7.14 -34.55 2.47
C PHE A 202 7.22 -33.07 2.11
N GLU A 203 8.42 -32.50 2.15
CA GLU A 203 8.67 -31.19 1.56
C GLU A 203 8.36 -31.26 0.06
N TYR A 204 7.55 -30.34 -0.45
CA TYR A 204 7.30 -30.23 -1.89
C TYR A 204 8.61 -29.89 -2.60
N LEU A 205 9.04 -30.75 -3.52
CA LEU A 205 10.24 -30.52 -4.32
C LEU A 205 10.07 -29.27 -5.19
N GLN A 206 11.06 -28.38 -5.12
CA GLN A 206 11.10 -27.15 -5.89
C GLN A 206 12.53 -26.84 -6.29
N SER A 207 12.75 -26.50 -7.58
CA SER A 207 14.08 -26.12 -8.06
C SER A 207 14.41 -24.65 -7.70
N PRO A 208 15.69 -24.26 -7.62
CA PRO A 208 16.08 -22.87 -7.41
C PRO A 208 15.48 -21.91 -8.44
N GLU A 209 15.38 -22.32 -9.71
CA GLU A 209 14.78 -21.50 -10.78
C GLU A 209 13.27 -21.33 -10.62
N GLN A 210 12.58 -22.29 -10.00
CA GLN A 210 11.16 -22.18 -9.68
C GLN A 210 10.94 -21.22 -8.50
N LEU A 211 11.76 -21.33 -7.45
CA LEU A 211 11.71 -20.44 -6.28
C LEU A 211 11.98 -18.97 -6.69
N ALA A 212 13.00 -18.76 -7.53
CA ALA A 212 13.41 -17.42 -7.97
C ALA A 212 12.28 -16.63 -8.67
N ARG A 213 11.25 -17.30 -9.21
CA ARG A 213 10.10 -16.64 -9.88
C ARG A 213 9.20 -15.87 -8.93
N TYR A 214 9.19 -16.20 -7.64
CA TYR A 214 8.30 -15.53 -6.67
C TYR A 214 8.99 -15.17 -5.36
N GLU A 215 10.24 -15.54 -5.14
CA GLU A 215 10.98 -15.27 -3.90
C GLU A 215 10.90 -13.79 -3.50
N LEU A 216 11.14 -12.86 -4.44
CA LEU A 216 11.01 -11.43 -4.18
C LEU A 216 9.57 -11.02 -3.81
N LEU A 217 8.57 -11.62 -4.45
CA LEU A 217 7.15 -11.35 -4.19
C LEU A 217 6.74 -11.79 -2.78
N SER A 218 7.39 -12.83 -2.25
CA SER A 218 7.17 -13.31 -0.87
C SER A 218 7.62 -12.32 0.19
N ASN A 219 8.45 -11.33 -0.16
CA ASN A 219 8.87 -10.26 0.74
C ASN A 219 7.80 -9.18 0.93
N CYS A 220 6.64 -9.26 0.26
CA CYS A 220 5.56 -8.29 0.45
C CYS A 220 5.08 -8.28 1.91
N ILE A 221 5.15 -7.12 2.56
CA ILE A 221 4.77 -6.91 3.96
C ILE A 221 3.36 -6.32 4.13
N ALA A 222 2.56 -6.27 3.06
CA ALA A 222 1.21 -5.71 3.04
C ALA A 222 1.09 -4.31 3.70
N CYS A 223 2.04 -3.41 3.42
CA CYS A 223 2.11 -2.08 4.04
C CYS A 223 1.13 -1.05 3.47
N GLY A 224 0.54 -1.29 2.29
CA GLY A 224 -0.37 -0.34 1.65
C GLY A 224 0.31 0.78 0.84
N VAL A 225 1.64 0.83 0.76
CA VAL A 225 2.35 1.90 0.03
C VAL A 225 2.00 1.90 -1.45
N CYS A 226 1.93 0.72 -2.08
CA CYS A 226 1.56 0.61 -3.50
C CYS A 226 0.12 1.04 -3.77
N GLU A 227 -0.82 0.78 -2.86
CA GLU A 227 -2.19 1.30 -2.89
C GLU A 227 -2.21 2.81 -2.78
N GLY A 228 -1.46 3.37 -1.82
CA GLY A 228 -1.38 4.82 -1.60
C GLY A 228 -0.79 5.56 -2.80
N SER A 229 0.10 4.93 -3.56
CA SER A 229 0.67 5.51 -4.78
C SER A 229 -0.24 5.34 -6.00
N CYS A 230 -1.23 4.43 -5.95
CA CYS A 230 -2.05 4.10 -7.10
C CYS A 230 -3.23 5.08 -7.25
N PRO A 231 -3.30 5.88 -8.32
CA PRO A 231 -4.41 6.82 -8.51
C PRO A 231 -5.74 6.13 -8.79
N VAL A 232 -5.71 4.93 -9.38
CA VAL A 232 -6.93 4.12 -9.63
C VAL A 232 -7.54 3.67 -8.30
N TYR A 233 -6.69 3.12 -7.41
CA TYR A 233 -7.13 2.71 -6.07
C TYR A 233 -7.60 3.91 -5.24
N ALA A 234 -6.80 4.99 -5.22
CA ALA A 234 -7.13 6.20 -4.48
C ALA A 234 -8.35 6.96 -5.02
N GLY A 235 -8.64 6.83 -6.32
CA GLY A 235 -9.81 7.41 -6.99
C GLY A 235 -11.14 6.78 -6.58
N GLY A 236 -11.11 5.63 -5.88
CA GLY A 236 -12.32 4.92 -5.45
C GLY A 236 -13.03 4.19 -6.59
N GLU A 237 -12.30 3.88 -7.66
CA GLU A 237 -12.72 2.93 -8.68
C GLU A 237 -12.72 1.52 -8.08
N ALA A 238 -13.61 0.65 -8.57
CA ALA A 238 -13.63 -0.74 -8.14
C ALA A 238 -12.36 -1.42 -8.68
N PHE A 239 -11.33 -1.55 -7.85
CA PHE A 239 -10.08 -2.21 -8.17
C PHE A 239 -9.62 -3.06 -6.98
N VAL A 240 -9.24 -4.31 -7.25
CA VAL A 240 -8.75 -5.29 -6.27
C VAL A 240 -7.50 -4.81 -5.52
N GLY A 241 -6.71 -3.94 -6.15
CA GLY A 241 -5.56 -3.28 -5.53
C GLY A 241 -4.22 -3.96 -5.82
N PRO A 242 -3.10 -3.20 -5.79
CA PRO A 242 -1.79 -3.74 -6.16
C PRO A 242 -1.26 -4.84 -5.22
N ALA A 243 -1.38 -4.70 -3.90
CA ALA A 243 -0.85 -5.71 -2.97
C ALA A 243 -1.59 -7.04 -3.11
N ALA A 244 -2.91 -7.00 -3.32
CA ALA A 244 -3.72 -8.19 -3.57
C ALA A 244 -3.30 -8.90 -4.87
N MET A 245 -3.02 -8.14 -5.94
CA MET A 245 -2.48 -8.70 -7.18
C MET A 245 -1.08 -9.28 -7.01
N ILE A 246 -0.20 -8.65 -6.21
CA ILE A 246 1.13 -9.21 -5.88
C ILE A 246 0.99 -10.53 -5.12
N THR A 247 0.07 -10.61 -4.16
CA THR A 247 -0.19 -11.88 -3.46
C THR A 247 -0.61 -12.97 -4.43
N VAL A 248 -1.48 -12.67 -5.40
CA VAL A 248 -1.86 -13.65 -6.44
C VAL A 248 -0.69 -13.98 -7.37
N SER A 249 0.08 -12.99 -7.84
CA SER A 249 1.25 -13.24 -8.69
C SER A 249 2.24 -14.20 -8.01
N ARG A 250 2.45 -14.04 -6.70
CA ARG A 250 3.28 -14.94 -5.89
C ARG A 250 2.82 -16.40 -5.97
N PHE A 251 1.52 -16.68 -5.93
CA PHE A 251 1.00 -18.05 -6.04
C PHE A 251 0.92 -18.53 -7.49
N LEU A 252 0.60 -17.66 -8.46
CA LEU A 252 0.63 -18.00 -9.89
C LEU A 252 2.04 -18.40 -10.37
N ASN A 253 3.08 -17.89 -9.73
CA ASN A 253 4.47 -18.19 -10.03
C ASN A 253 5.03 -19.36 -9.19
N ASP A 254 4.28 -19.87 -8.20
CA ASP A 254 4.71 -20.98 -7.34
C ASP A 254 4.41 -22.33 -8.02
N SER A 255 5.44 -23.09 -8.35
CA SER A 255 5.32 -24.41 -9.00
C SER A 255 4.55 -25.44 -8.19
N ARG A 256 4.35 -25.20 -6.90
CA ARG A 256 3.66 -26.12 -5.97
C ARG A 256 2.17 -25.85 -5.90
N ASP A 257 1.71 -24.69 -6.36
CA ASP A 257 0.30 -24.31 -6.31
C ASP A 257 -0.46 -24.95 -7.48
N SER A 258 -1.58 -25.59 -7.20
CA SER A 258 -2.32 -26.42 -8.17
C SER A 258 -3.64 -25.81 -8.60
N ILE A 259 -3.94 -24.58 -8.14
CA ILE A 259 -5.21 -23.88 -8.41
C ILE A 259 -5.00 -22.59 -9.22
N ALA A 260 -3.94 -22.54 -10.03
CA ALA A 260 -3.58 -21.36 -10.81
C ALA A 260 -4.76 -20.84 -11.67
N ASP A 261 -5.53 -21.73 -12.27
CA ASP A 261 -6.69 -21.37 -13.09
C ASP A 261 -7.79 -20.66 -12.29
N ASP A 262 -8.14 -21.17 -11.09
CA ASP A 262 -9.13 -20.52 -10.24
C ASP A 262 -8.65 -19.15 -9.72
N ARG A 263 -7.33 -18.99 -9.52
CA ARG A 263 -6.73 -17.71 -9.13
C ARG A 263 -6.83 -16.69 -10.24
N LEU A 264 -6.59 -17.10 -11.49
CA LEU A 264 -6.79 -16.24 -12.66
C LEU A 264 -8.27 -15.82 -12.78
N ASP A 265 -9.21 -16.73 -12.52
CA ASP A 265 -10.65 -16.43 -12.55
C ASP A 265 -11.08 -15.42 -11.52
N SER A 266 -10.50 -15.51 -10.33
CA SER A 266 -10.74 -14.55 -9.26
C SER A 266 -10.35 -13.12 -9.65
N LEU A 267 -9.49 -12.96 -10.68
CA LEU A 267 -9.05 -11.67 -11.24
C LEU A 267 -9.75 -11.27 -12.55
N MET A 268 -10.60 -12.11 -13.14
CA MET A 268 -11.27 -11.81 -14.41
C MET A 268 -12.45 -10.84 -14.29
N GLY A 269 -12.91 -10.54 -13.07
CA GLY A 269 -13.96 -9.55 -12.81
C GLY A 269 -13.60 -8.15 -13.31
N SER A 270 -14.61 -7.29 -13.51
CA SER A 270 -14.40 -5.90 -13.95
C SER A 270 -13.56 -5.08 -12.97
N ASP A 271 -13.62 -5.44 -11.68
CA ASP A 271 -12.85 -4.86 -10.59
C ASP A 271 -11.52 -5.59 -10.32
N GLY A 272 -11.19 -6.61 -11.11
CA GLY A 272 -9.99 -7.41 -11.00
C GLY A 272 -8.81 -6.80 -11.78
N ALA A 273 -8.13 -7.63 -12.57
CA ALA A 273 -6.90 -7.23 -13.27
C ALA A 273 -7.14 -6.12 -14.32
N SER A 274 -8.30 -6.10 -14.98
CA SER A 274 -8.62 -5.14 -16.04
C SER A 274 -8.84 -3.70 -15.57
N ALA A 275 -9.03 -3.48 -14.27
CA ALA A 275 -9.17 -2.13 -13.74
C ALA A 275 -7.83 -1.37 -13.69
N CYS A 276 -6.69 -2.08 -13.73
CA CYS A 276 -5.38 -1.46 -13.75
C CYS A 276 -5.15 -0.64 -15.04
N GLN A 277 -4.90 0.67 -14.89
CA GLN A 277 -4.59 1.57 -16.01
C GLN A 277 -3.08 1.65 -16.34
N SER A 278 -2.28 0.73 -15.81
CA SER A 278 -0.83 0.65 -16.06
C SER A 278 -0.05 1.96 -15.83
N VAL A 279 -0.46 2.77 -14.86
CA VAL A 279 0.23 4.02 -14.47
C VAL A 279 1.62 3.75 -13.87
N ARG A 280 1.85 2.54 -13.32
CA ARG A 280 3.11 2.07 -12.70
C ARG A 280 3.65 2.90 -11.51
N ALA A 281 2.86 3.82 -10.96
CA ALA A 281 3.23 4.56 -9.74
C ALA A 281 3.50 3.63 -8.53
N CYS A 282 2.87 2.46 -8.48
CA CYS A 282 3.09 1.47 -7.44
C CYS A 282 4.51 0.85 -7.42
N SER A 283 5.25 0.91 -8.54
CA SER A 283 6.64 0.43 -8.60
C SER A 283 7.62 1.38 -7.93
N MET A 284 7.30 2.68 -7.86
CA MET A 284 8.24 3.73 -7.48
C MET A 284 8.61 3.69 -6.00
N HIS A 285 7.68 3.25 -5.14
CA HIS A 285 7.80 3.45 -3.70
C HIS A 285 7.74 2.15 -2.89
N CYS A 286 7.80 0.97 -3.53
CA CYS A 286 7.76 -0.29 -2.79
C CYS A 286 8.99 -0.41 -1.88
N PRO A 287 8.83 -0.45 -0.54
CA PRO A 287 9.98 -0.50 0.39
C PRO A 287 10.72 -1.84 0.36
N LYS A 288 10.18 -2.83 -0.36
CA LYS A 288 10.76 -4.17 -0.49
C LYS A 288 11.40 -4.41 -1.86
N GLY A 289 11.45 -3.40 -2.72
CA GLY A 289 12.08 -3.48 -4.04
C GLY A 289 11.30 -4.33 -5.05
N ILE A 290 10.02 -4.61 -4.79
CA ILE A 290 9.16 -5.30 -5.76
C ILE A 290 8.77 -4.29 -6.85
N ASP A 291 9.04 -4.60 -8.12
CA ASP A 291 8.47 -3.83 -9.25
C ASP A 291 6.99 -4.20 -9.41
N VAL A 292 6.14 -3.56 -8.61
CA VAL A 292 4.72 -3.87 -8.52
C VAL A 292 4.03 -3.70 -9.87
N GLY A 293 4.33 -2.62 -10.59
CA GLY A 293 3.78 -2.33 -11.90
C GLY A 293 4.12 -3.39 -12.96
N GLU A 294 5.36 -3.91 -12.94
CA GLU A 294 5.76 -5.00 -13.84
C GLU A 294 5.01 -6.31 -13.55
N GLU A 295 4.94 -6.69 -12.28
CA GLU A 295 4.25 -7.91 -11.85
C GLU A 295 2.74 -7.87 -12.12
N LEU A 296 2.12 -6.70 -11.93
CA LEU A 296 0.74 -6.47 -12.31
C LEU A 296 0.56 -6.63 -13.82
N TRP A 297 1.44 -6.07 -14.64
CA TRP A 297 1.38 -6.20 -16.10
C TRP A 297 1.48 -7.67 -16.54
N GLN A 298 2.44 -8.42 -16.00
CA GLN A 298 2.59 -9.85 -16.29
C GLN A 298 1.35 -10.65 -15.86
N THR A 299 0.78 -10.34 -14.70
CA THR A 299 -0.45 -10.97 -14.21
C THR A 299 -1.64 -10.66 -15.12
N ILE A 300 -1.77 -9.41 -15.59
CA ILE A 300 -2.81 -9.01 -16.56
C ILE A 300 -2.67 -9.82 -17.85
N GLN A 301 -1.46 -10.00 -18.38
CA GLN A 301 -1.22 -10.82 -19.58
C GLN A 301 -1.67 -12.28 -19.37
N LYS A 302 -1.38 -12.87 -18.21
CA LYS A 302 -1.84 -14.23 -17.87
C LYS A 302 -3.37 -14.31 -17.80
N VAL A 303 -4.01 -13.32 -17.18
CA VAL A 303 -5.48 -13.23 -17.11
C VAL A 303 -6.11 -13.09 -18.49
N ASP A 304 -5.58 -12.23 -19.35
CA ASP A 304 -6.07 -12.04 -20.72
C ASP A 304 -5.87 -13.28 -21.60
N ALA A 305 -4.74 -13.97 -21.45
CA ALA A 305 -4.49 -15.24 -22.14
C ALA A 305 -5.48 -16.32 -21.71
N ALA A 306 -5.70 -16.49 -20.40
CA ALA A 306 -6.66 -17.44 -19.86
C ALA A 306 -8.11 -17.12 -20.29
N ARG A 307 -8.49 -15.84 -20.30
CA ARG A 307 -9.80 -15.38 -20.78
C ARG A 307 -10.01 -15.75 -22.25
N LYS A 308 -9.01 -15.52 -23.12
CA LYS A 308 -9.08 -15.89 -24.54
C LYS A 308 -9.20 -17.41 -24.74
N ALA A 309 -8.41 -18.20 -24.01
CA ALA A 309 -8.44 -19.66 -24.09
C ALA A 309 -9.82 -20.24 -23.75
N ARG A 310 -10.52 -19.64 -22.79
CA ARG A 310 -11.89 -20.05 -22.39
C ARG A 310 -12.92 -19.68 -23.44
N GLN A 311 -12.85 -18.46 -23.98
CA GLN A 311 -13.73 -18.03 -25.07
C GLN A 311 -13.62 -18.92 -26.31
N THR A 312 -12.43 -19.46 -26.60
CA THR A 312 -12.22 -20.43 -27.69
C THR A 312 -12.68 -21.85 -27.36
N ALA A 313 -12.78 -22.21 -26.08
CA ALA A 313 -13.26 -23.53 -25.66
C ALA A 313 -14.80 -23.61 -25.64
N ASP A 314 -15.47 -22.48 -25.43
CA ASP A 314 -16.94 -22.35 -25.42
C ASP A 314 -17.55 -22.13 -26.81
N ALA A 315 -16.73 -21.94 -27.85
CA ALA A 315 -17.12 -21.66 -29.24
C ALA A 315 -17.03 -22.92 -30.13
#